data_AF-A0A8J3VM61-F1
#
_entry.id   AF-A0A8J3VM61-F1
#
_cell.length_a   1.000
_cell.length_b   1.000
_cell.length_c   1.000
_cell.angle_alpha   90.00
_cell.angle_beta   90.00
_cell.angle_gamma   90.00
#
_symmetry.space_group_name_H-M   'P 1'
#
loop_
_entity.id
_entity.type
_entity.pdbx_description
1 polymer ?
#
loop_
_entity_poly.entity_id
_entity_poly.type
_entity_poly.pdbx_seq_one_letter_code
_entity_poly.pdbx_strand_id
1 'polypeptide(L)'
;MTAADTAMLVMRWAHDGALGELPEGDLSALAALGQPPDRLAATAVALSMVTQARLRLGPASQGETMRVAAGLVVAAAVLGARRLPGVVQLLDAAPAPRSLSDLTAYHGVVQPAVRWIEANEGASSLTDRLRALSPLTGVLDHPANSGREACLDLLLERETIPGLHCAAAMAMAEPGDDSAQWNWRAEVLGVLRRRGMSFVLDVYESARRHHAARHDAQIRTAMGFLQGFTHRDPARDVADYWQPFADLIAARPDSVRARPDLLGYRDALNLVRRYRLEEAQTP
;
A
#
# COMPACT_ATOMS: atom_id res chain seq x y z
N MET A 1 -15.48 -28.84 5.12
CA MET A 1 -15.57 -27.43 5.56
C MET A 1 -16.38 -26.71 4.50
N THR A 2 -16.93 -25.52 4.70
CA THR A 2 -17.59 -24.79 3.59
C THR A 2 -16.80 -23.56 3.18
N ALA A 3 -17.08 -22.97 2.03
CA ALA A 3 -16.48 -21.70 1.62
C ALA A 3 -16.67 -20.60 2.67
N ALA A 4 -17.82 -20.58 3.35
CA ALA A 4 -18.10 -19.64 4.44
C ALA A 4 -17.24 -19.92 5.68
N ASP A 5 -17.02 -21.19 6.03
CA ASP A 5 -16.12 -21.57 7.13
C ASP A 5 -14.67 -21.21 6.81
N THR A 6 -14.24 -21.43 5.57
CA THR A 6 -12.91 -21.03 5.10
C THR A 6 -12.70 -19.52 5.17
N ALA A 7 -13.66 -18.73 4.66
CA ALA A 7 -13.61 -17.28 4.79
C ALA A 7 -13.57 -16.82 6.26
N MET A 8 -14.35 -17.47 7.14
CA MET A 8 -14.36 -17.19 8.57
C MET A 8 -12.99 -17.41 9.21
N LEU A 9 -12.31 -18.53 8.89
CA LEU A 9 -10.99 -18.84 9.42
C LEU A 9 -9.95 -17.80 8.99
N VAL A 10 -9.93 -17.43 7.71
CA VAL A 10 -9.01 -16.41 7.19
C VAL A 10 -9.26 -15.04 7.82
N MET A 11 -10.52 -14.61 7.93
CA MET A 11 -10.84 -13.32 8.55
C MET A 11 -10.49 -13.28 10.05
N ARG A 12 -10.66 -14.39 10.78
CA ARG A 12 -10.22 -14.47 12.19
C ARG A 12 -8.71 -14.44 12.32
N TRP A 13 -8.01 -15.20 11.50
CA TRP A 13 -6.55 -15.14 11.43
C TRP A 13 -6.06 -13.71 11.20
N ALA A 14 -6.65 -12.99 10.24
CA ALA A 14 -6.32 -11.58 9.98
C ALA A 14 -6.68 -10.65 11.15
N HIS A 15 -7.85 -10.85 11.75
CA HIS A 15 -8.32 -10.11 12.92
C HIS A 15 -7.34 -10.24 14.10
N ASP A 16 -6.90 -11.47 14.38
CA ASP A 16 -6.02 -11.84 15.49
C ASP A 16 -4.54 -11.49 15.21
N GLY A 17 -4.27 -10.70 14.18
CA GLY A 17 -2.95 -10.16 13.88
C GLY A 17 -2.13 -11.00 12.92
N ALA A 18 -2.77 -11.93 12.19
CA ALA A 18 -2.13 -12.78 11.19
C ALA A 18 -0.97 -13.62 11.75
N LEU A 19 -1.13 -14.09 12.99
CA LEU A 19 -0.14 -14.91 13.68
C LEU A 19 -0.24 -16.37 13.20
N GLY A 20 0.91 -16.96 12.84
CA GLY A 20 1.01 -18.36 12.42
C GLY A 20 0.77 -18.57 10.93
N GLU A 21 0.33 -19.78 10.58
CA GLU A 21 0.09 -20.18 9.19
C GLU A 21 -1.21 -19.58 8.64
N LEU A 22 -1.22 -19.24 7.35
CA LEU A 22 -2.43 -18.81 6.65
C LEU A 22 -3.40 -20.00 6.55
N PRO A 23 -4.62 -19.89 7.11
CA PRO A 23 -5.55 -21.02 7.16
C PRO A 23 -5.83 -21.63 5.78
N GLU A 24 -6.02 -22.95 5.75
CA GLU A 24 -6.35 -23.69 4.53
C GLU A 24 -7.77 -24.25 4.58
N GLY A 25 -8.41 -24.31 3.41
CA GLY A 25 -9.84 -24.54 3.29
C GLY A 25 -10.32 -25.13 1.97
N ASP A 26 -11.63 -25.33 1.87
CA ASP A 26 -12.30 -25.77 0.64
C ASP A 26 -13.36 -24.74 0.19
N LEU A 27 -13.88 -24.90 -1.03
CA LEU A 27 -14.90 -24.01 -1.60
C LEU A 27 -16.24 -24.70 -1.82
N SER A 28 -16.56 -25.71 -1.02
CA SER A 28 -17.89 -26.30 -1.08
C SER A 28 -18.95 -25.27 -0.66
N ALA A 29 -20.16 -25.40 -1.22
CA ALA A 29 -21.28 -24.47 -1.00
C ALA A 29 -20.97 -22.99 -1.36
N LEU A 30 -20.20 -22.74 -2.43
CA LEU A 30 -19.80 -21.39 -2.88
C LEU A 30 -20.95 -20.40 -3.06
N ALA A 31 -22.15 -20.88 -3.45
CA ALA A 31 -23.34 -20.03 -3.60
C ALA A 31 -23.71 -19.26 -2.31
N ALA A 32 -23.35 -19.79 -1.13
CA ALA A 32 -23.59 -19.14 0.15
C ALA A 32 -22.73 -17.87 0.35
N LEU A 33 -21.67 -17.66 -0.43
CA LEU A 33 -20.85 -16.45 -0.32
C LEU A 33 -21.56 -15.19 -0.85
N GLY A 34 -22.52 -15.35 -1.78
CA GLY A 34 -23.29 -14.23 -2.31
C GLY A 34 -24.24 -13.60 -1.29
N GLN A 35 -24.64 -14.36 -0.27
CA GLN A 35 -25.43 -13.93 0.87
C GLN A 35 -24.78 -14.48 2.15
N PRO A 36 -23.68 -13.84 2.61
CA PRO A 36 -22.89 -14.38 3.70
C PRO A 36 -23.74 -14.49 4.99
N PRO A 37 -23.61 -15.57 5.77
CA PRO A 37 -24.30 -15.71 7.04
C PRO A 37 -24.01 -14.53 7.99
N ASP A 38 -24.96 -14.15 8.85
CA ASP A 38 -24.85 -12.98 9.74
C ASP A 38 -23.55 -12.96 10.56
N ARG A 39 -23.11 -14.12 11.06
CA ARG A 39 -21.86 -14.26 11.81
C ARG A 39 -20.63 -13.87 10.97
N LEU A 40 -20.64 -14.23 9.70
CA LEU A 40 -19.56 -13.94 8.75
C LEU A 40 -19.54 -12.45 8.42
N ALA A 41 -20.71 -11.87 8.16
CA ALA A 41 -20.86 -10.43 7.97
C ALA A 41 -20.40 -9.63 9.21
N ALA A 42 -20.79 -10.06 10.42
CA ALA A 42 -20.35 -9.43 11.67
C ALA A 42 -18.83 -9.52 11.88
N THR A 43 -18.19 -10.61 11.43
CA THR A 43 -16.73 -10.77 11.51
C THR A 43 -16.01 -9.83 10.55
N ALA A 44 -16.53 -9.66 9.32
CA ALA A 44 -15.99 -8.69 8.36
C ALA A 44 -16.07 -7.25 8.89
N VAL A 45 -17.21 -6.91 9.51
CA VAL A 45 -17.45 -5.64 10.22
C VAL A 45 -16.43 -5.45 11.35
N ALA A 46 -16.25 -6.43 12.23
CA ALA A 46 -15.27 -6.34 13.31
C ALA A 46 -13.83 -6.14 12.79
N LEU A 47 -13.45 -6.87 11.73
CA LEU A 47 -12.15 -6.72 11.08
C LEU A 47 -11.93 -5.32 10.49
N SER A 48 -12.97 -4.74 9.87
CA SER A 48 -12.96 -3.37 9.37
C SER A 48 -12.62 -2.38 10.49
N MET A 49 -13.29 -2.47 11.64
CA MET A 49 -13.09 -1.57 12.77
C MET A 49 -11.69 -1.67 13.36
N VAL A 50 -11.20 -2.90 13.57
CA VAL A 50 -9.85 -3.12 14.09
C VAL A 50 -8.81 -2.56 13.11
N THR A 51 -9.02 -2.74 11.81
CA THR A 51 -8.12 -2.19 10.79
C THR A 51 -8.16 -0.66 10.75
N GLN A 52 -9.34 -0.03 10.83
CA GLN A 52 -9.47 1.43 10.94
C GLN A 52 -8.70 1.95 12.16
N ALA A 53 -8.85 1.31 13.32
CA ALA A 53 -8.15 1.69 14.54
C ALA A 53 -6.63 1.55 14.39
N ARG A 54 -6.14 0.44 13.81
CA ARG A 54 -4.70 0.22 13.54
C ARG A 54 -4.12 1.29 12.62
N LEU A 55 -4.86 1.68 11.58
CA LEU A 55 -4.46 2.71 10.63
C LEU A 55 -4.77 4.14 11.11
N ARG A 56 -5.40 4.30 12.28
CA ARG A 56 -5.87 5.58 12.81
C ARG A 56 -6.76 6.35 11.82
N LEU A 57 -7.53 5.61 11.02
CA LEU A 57 -8.58 6.17 10.19
C LEU A 57 -9.75 6.51 11.12
N GLY A 58 -10.30 7.72 10.97
CA GLY A 58 -11.33 8.22 11.88
C GLY A 58 -12.52 7.25 12.00
N PRO A 59 -13.26 7.26 13.13
CA PRO A 59 -14.42 6.39 13.26
C PRO A 59 -15.40 6.66 12.12
N ALA A 60 -16.04 5.61 11.60
CA ALA A 60 -17.19 5.76 10.72
C ALA A 60 -18.16 6.76 11.35
N SER A 61 -18.72 7.65 10.52
CA SER A 61 -19.58 8.72 10.99
C SER A 61 -20.71 8.16 11.86
N GLN A 62 -21.01 8.81 12.99
CA GLN A 62 -22.04 8.34 13.91
C GLN A 62 -23.38 8.18 13.16
N GLY A 63 -23.86 6.95 13.00
CA GLY A 63 -25.13 6.63 12.35
C GLY A 63 -25.03 5.85 11.05
N GLU A 64 -23.83 5.67 10.47
CA GLU A 64 -23.68 4.75 9.34
C GLU A 64 -23.79 3.30 9.81
N THR A 65 -24.75 2.56 9.22
CA THR A 65 -24.82 1.12 9.40
C THR A 65 -23.63 0.51 8.69
N MET A 66 -22.60 0.18 9.45
CA MET A 66 -21.39 -0.40 8.89
C MET A 66 -21.72 -1.73 8.21
N ARG A 67 -21.47 -1.79 6.90
CA ARG A 67 -21.65 -2.99 6.09
C ARG A 67 -20.39 -3.22 5.28
N VAL A 68 -20.00 -4.47 5.15
CA VAL A 68 -18.91 -4.90 4.29
C VAL A 68 -19.49 -5.75 3.18
N ALA A 69 -19.11 -5.44 1.95
CA ALA A 69 -19.57 -6.14 0.76
C ALA A 69 -19.13 -7.61 0.77
N ALA A 70 -19.93 -8.47 0.13
CA ALA A 70 -19.65 -9.89 -0.01
C ALA A 70 -18.30 -10.17 -0.72
N GLY A 71 -17.77 -9.20 -1.47
CA GLY A 71 -16.48 -9.32 -2.15
C GLY A 71 -15.32 -9.65 -1.21
N LEU A 72 -15.31 -9.10 0.01
CA LEU A 72 -14.29 -9.45 1.00
C LEU A 72 -14.39 -10.93 1.38
N VAL A 73 -15.61 -11.42 1.55
CA VAL A 73 -15.86 -12.82 1.93
C VAL A 73 -15.37 -13.76 0.83
N VAL A 74 -15.61 -13.41 -0.44
CA VAL A 74 -15.06 -14.14 -1.59
C VAL A 74 -13.53 -14.12 -1.57
N ALA A 75 -12.91 -12.96 -1.36
CA ALA A 75 -11.45 -12.85 -1.29
C ALA A 75 -10.85 -13.70 -0.15
N ALA A 76 -11.48 -13.70 1.03
CA ALA A 76 -11.07 -14.51 2.17
C ALA A 76 -11.24 -16.03 1.90
N ALA A 77 -12.35 -16.43 1.26
CA ALA A 77 -12.55 -17.82 0.86
C ALA A 77 -11.49 -18.29 -0.15
N VAL A 78 -11.22 -17.49 -1.18
CA VAL A 78 -10.19 -17.76 -2.19
C VAL A 78 -8.80 -17.89 -1.56
N LEU A 79 -8.48 -17.01 -0.62
CA LEU A 79 -7.21 -17.07 0.13
C LEU A 79 -7.05 -18.38 0.90
N GLY A 80 -8.09 -18.82 1.60
CA GLY A 80 -8.04 -20.09 2.34
C GLY A 80 -8.01 -21.30 1.41
N ALA A 81 -8.63 -21.20 0.24
CA ALA A 81 -8.64 -22.24 -0.77
C ALA A 81 -7.53 -22.11 -1.83
N ARG A 82 -6.49 -21.28 -1.60
CA ARG A 82 -5.47 -20.91 -2.59
C ARG A 82 -4.73 -22.07 -3.26
N ARG A 83 -4.71 -23.24 -2.62
CA ARG A 83 -4.11 -24.48 -3.13
C ARG A 83 -4.98 -25.22 -4.15
N LEU A 84 -6.26 -24.84 -4.28
CA LEU A 84 -7.18 -25.46 -5.24
C LEU A 84 -6.95 -24.89 -6.65
N PRO A 85 -6.90 -25.75 -7.70
CA PRO A 85 -6.75 -25.29 -9.08
C PRO A 85 -7.90 -24.36 -9.50
N GLY A 86 -7.57 -23.25 -10.18
CA GLY A 86 -8.57 -22.36 -10.76
C GLY A 86 -9.33 -21.46 -9.77
N VAL A 87 -8.92 -21.44 -8.49
CA VAL A 87 -9.62 -20.66 -7.46
C VAL A 87 -9.43 -19.14 -7.62
N VAL A 88 -8.28 -18.75 -8.15
CA VAL A 88 -7.86 -17.35 -8.27
C VAL A 88 -8.78 -16.56 -9.20
N GLN A 89 -9.38 -17.20 -10.19
CA GLN A 89 -10.34 -16.61 -11.13
C GLN A 89 -11.62 -16.13 -10.45
N LEU A 90 -11.97 -16.66 -9.28
CA LEU A 90 -13.15 -16.21 -8.53
C LEU A 90 -13.00 -14.78 -8.01
N LEU A 91 -11.77 -14.27 -7.90
CA LEU A 91 -11.50 -12.87 -7.54
C LEU A 91 -12.05 -11.89 -8.57
N ASP A 92 -12.17 -12.30 -9.84
CA ASP A 92 -12.72 -11.45 -10.92
C ASP A 92 -14.22 -11.17 -10.73
N ALA A 93 -14.91 -12.02 -9.97
CA ALA A 93 -16.32 -11.85 -9.62
C ALA A 93 -16.52 -11.09 -8.29
N ALA A 94 -15.45 -10.81 -7.53
CA ALA A 94 -15.55 -10.10 -6.26
C ALA A 94 -15.86 -8.61 -6.50
N PRO A 95 -16.95 -8.05 -5.94
CA PRO A 95 -17.23 -6.62 -6.05
C PRO A 95 -16.09 -5.77 -5.51
N ALA A 96 -15.72 -4.71 -6.23
CA ALA A 96 -14.73 -3.73 -5.76
C ALA A 96 -15.21 -3.04 -4.45
N PRO A 97 -14.28 -2.61 -3.57
CA PRO A 97 -14.63 -1.88 -2.36
C PRO A 97 -15.26 -0.51 -2.70
N ARG A 98 -16.36 -0.15 -2.03
CA ARG A 98 -17.12 1.10 -2.32
C ARG A 98 -17.24 2.04 -1.13
N SER A 99 -16.81 1.60 0.04
CA SER A 99 -16.91 2.33 1.29
C SER A 99 -15.59 2.26 2.05
N LEU A 100 -15.40 3.15 3.04
CA LEU A 100 -14.27 3.06 3.95
C LEU A 100 -14.22 1.70 4.66
N SER A 101 -15.38 1.17 5.05
CA SER A 101 -15.47 -0.14 5.67
C SER A 101 -14.97 -1.25 4.75
N ASP A 102 -15.39 -1.25 3.48
CA ASP A 102 -14.86 -2.20 2.50
C ASP A 102 -13.34 -2.04 2.35
N LEU A 103 -12.85 -0.82 2.11
CA LEU A 103 -11.43 -0.55 1.91
C LEU A 103 -10.59 -1.09 3.08
N THR A 104 -11.03 -0.85 4.31
CA THR A 104 -10.30 -1.30 5.50
C THR A 104 -10.45 -2.78 5.77
N ALA A 105 -11.59 -3.38 5.44
CA ALA A 105 -11.78 -4.81 5.62
C ALA A 105 -10.98 -5.61 4.56
N TYR A 106 -10.95 -5.15 3.31
CA TYR A 106 -10.05 -5.64 2.27
C TYR A 106 -8.58 -5.50 2.67
N HIS A 107 -8.16 -4.31 3.10
CA HIS A 107 -6.79 -4.10 3.57
C HIS A 107 -6.41 -5.05 4.71
N GLY A 108 -7.29 -5.19 5.71
CA GLY A 108 -7.09 -6.03 6.87
C GLY A 108 -6.87 -7.50 6.56
N VAL A 109 -7.46 -8.03 5.48
CA VAL A 109 -7.21 -9.41 5.00
C VAL A 109 -6.04 -9.46 4.02
N VAL A 110 -6.05 -8.59 3.01
CA VAL A 110 -5.14 -8.68 1.85
C VAL A 110 -3.71 -8.37 2.25
N GLN A 111 -3.47 -7.32 3.02
CA GLN A 111 -2.10 -6.92 3.39
C GLN A 111 -1.32 -8.02 4.12
N PRO A 112 -1.86 -8.64 5.19
CA PRO A 112 -1.11 -9.70 5.87
C PRO A 112 -1.02 -10.97 5.03
N ALA A 113 -2.06 -11.31 4.25
CA ALA A 113 -2.06 -12.49 3.41
C ALA A 113 -1.01 -12.40 2.30
N VAL A 114 -0.92 -11.25 1.62
CA VAL A 114 0.09 -11.01 0.57
C VAL A 114 1.50 -11.12 1.14
N ARG A 115 1.78 -10.48 2.28
CA ARG A 115 3.08 -10.59 2.96
C ARG A 115 3.42 -12.03 3.32
N TRP A 116 2.46 -12.78 3.85
CA TRP A 116 2.66 -14.18 4.20
C TRP A 116 2.94 -15.04 2.97
N ILE A 117 2.16 -14.87 1.89
CA ILE A 117 2.34 -15.64 0.64
C ILE A 117 3.69 -15.31 0.01
N GLU A 118 4.04 -14.04 -0.12
CA GLU A 118 5.33 -13.62 -0.72
C GLU A 118 6.52 -14.17 0.08
N ALA A 119 6.43 -14.20 1.42
CA ALA A 119 7.48 -14.72 2.28
C ALA A 119 7.63 -16.26 2.27
N ASN A 120 6.54 -17.01 2.09
CA ASN A 120 6.53 -18.47 2.25
C ASN A 120 6.36 -19.25 0.92
N GLU A 121 5.67 -18.68 -0.04
CA GLU A 121 5.29 -19.30 -1.32
C GLU A 121 5.85 -18.54 -2.53
N GLY A 122 6.30 -17.29 -2.34
CA GLY A 122 6.81 -16.41 -3.38
C GLY A 122 5.73 -15.55 -4.05
N ALA A 123 6.16 -14.57 -4.85
CA ALA A 123 5.26 -13.72 -5.62
C ALA A 123 4.47 -14.56 -6.64
N SER A 124 3.16 -14.30 -6.76
CA SER A 124 2.27 -15.10 -7.59
C SER A 124 1.15 -14.27 -8.21
N SER A 125 0.47 -14.84 -9.22
CA SER A 125 -0.73 -14.20 -9.79
C SER A 125 -1.86 -13.96 -8.77
N LEU A 126 -1.86 -14.70 -7.64
CA LEU A 126 -2.80 -14.49 -6.55
C LEU A 126 -2.50 -13.18 -5.81
N THR A 127 -1.23 -12.91 -5.47
CA THR A 127 -0.85 -11.68 -4.74
C THR A 127 -1.14 -10.44 -5.57
N ASP A 128 -0.86 -10.49 -6.88
CA ASP A 128 -1.20 -9.40 -7.81
C ASP A 128 -2.70 -9.11 -7.85
N ARG A 129 -3.53 -10.15 -7.97
CA ARG A 129 -5.00 -9.98 -8.02
C ARG A 129 -5.57 -9.48 -6.70
N LEU A 130 -5.03 -9.94 -5.57
CA LEU A 130 -5.43 -9.42 -4.26
C LEU A 130 -5.05 -7.95 -4.09
N ARG A 131 -3.84 -7.55 -4.51
CA ARG A 131 -3.43 -6.14 -4.52
C ARG A 131 -4.34 -5.29 -5.42
N ALA A 132 -4.74 -5.80 -6.58
CA ALA A 132 -5.67 -5.11 -7.48
C ALA A 132 -7.06 -4.89 -6.86
N LEU A 133 -7.53 -5.82 -6.01
CA LEU A 133 -8.81 -5.71 -5.31
C LEU A 133 -8.77 -4.83 -4.04
N SER A 134 -7.59 -4.50 -3.53
CA SER A 134 -7.42 -3.71 -2.31
C SER A 134 -6.64 -2.41 -2.57
N PRO A 135 -7.30 -1.35 -3.07
CA PRO A 135 -6.65 -0.07 -3.31
C PRO A 135 -5.95 0.51 -2.08
N LEU A 136 -6.51 0.31 -0.88
CA LEU A 136 -5.87 0.77 0.34
C LEU A 136 -4.56 0.02 0.63
N THR A 137 -4.47 -1.29 0.34
CA THR A 137 -3.18 -1.99 0.39
C THR A 137 -2.22 -1.45 -0.65
N GLY A 138 -2.68 -1.18 -1.87
CA GLY A 138 -1.85 -0.59 -2.91
C GLY A 138 -1.30 0.79 -2.55
N VAL A 139 -2.12 1.65 -1.94
CA VAL A 139 -1.71 2.96 -1.44
C VAL A 139 -0.66 2.85 -0.33
N LEU A 140 -0.84 1.95 0.64
CA LEU A 140 0.04 1.86 1.81
C LEU A 140 1.32 1.04 1.56
N ASP A 141 1.40 0.30 0.45
CA ASP A 141 2.55 -0.52 0.07
C ASP A 141 2.91 -0.26 -1.40
N HIS A 142 2.31 -1.02 -2.31
CA HIS A 142 2.35 -0.78 -3.76
C HIS A 142 1.21 -1.55 -4.45
N PRO A 143 0.65 -1.02 -5.54
CA PRO A 143 -0.43 -1.66 -6.29
C PRO A 143 0.11 -2.69 -7.29
N ALA A 144 -0.74 -3.66 -7.65
CA ALA A 144 -0.58 -4.36 -8.91
C ALA A 144 -0.80 -3.40 -10.09
N ASN A 145 -0.24 -3.73 -11.26
CA ASN A 145 -0.35 -2.87 -12.46
C ASN A 145 -1.80 -2.53 -12.82
N SER A 146 -2.74 -3.47 -12.68
CA SER A 146 -4.16 -3.25 -12.96
C SER A 146 -4.89 -2.40 -11.91
N GLY A 147 -4.31 -2.22 -10.71
CA GLY A 147 -4.92 -1.47 -9.60
C GLY A 147 -4.36 -0.06 -9.40
N ARG A 148 -3.41 0.39 -10.23
CA ARG A 148 -2.71 1.68 -10.06
C ARG A 148 -3.65 2.87 -10.06
N GLU A 149 -4.57 2.91 -11.02
CA GLU A 149 -5.54 4.01 -11.19
C GLU A 149 -6.43 4.16 -9.96
N ALA A 150 -7.01 3.05 -9.48
CA ALA A 150 -7.83 3.05 -8.26
C ALA A 150 -7.07 3.53 -7.01
N CYS A 151 -5.77 3.25 -6.92
CA CYS A 151 -4.94 3.74 -5.82
C CYS A 151 -4.65 5.24 -5.94
N LEU A 152 -4.41 5.75 -7.16
CA LEU A 152 -4.25 7.18 -7.42
C LEU A 152 -5.54 7.94 -7.13
N ASP A 153 -6.69 7.43 -7.55
CA ASP A 153 -7.99 8.04 -7.29
C ASP A 153 -8.26 8.13 -5.78
N LEU A 154 -8.00 7.04 -5.04
CA LEU A 154 -8.11 7.03 -3.58
C LEU A 154 -7.20 8.07 -2.92
N LEU A 155 -5.98 8.26 -3.43
CA LEU A 155 -5.06 9.29 -2.95
C LEU A 155 -5.51 10.71 -3.31
N LEU A 156 -6.15 10.91 -4.45
CA LEU A 156 -6.71 12.20 -4.84
C LEU A 156 -7.92 12.56 -3.98
N GLU A 157 -8.72 11.57 -3.59
CA GLU A 157 -9.89 11.71 -2.72
C GLU A 157 -9.56 11.67 -1.21
N ARG A 158 -8.28 11.55 -0.83
CA ARG A 158 -7.85 11.30 0.57
C ARG A 158 -8.39 12.28 1.62
N GLU A 159 -8.67 13.52 1.24
CA GLU A 159 -9.19 14.54 2.15
C GLU A 159 -10.65 14.26 2.56
N THR A 160 -11.35 13.43 1.79
CA THR A 160 -12.72 12.97 2.09
C THR A 160 -12.76 11.83 3.11
N ILE A 161 -11.62 11.17 3.37
CA ILE A 161 -11.49 10.04 4.28
C ILE A 161 -10.66 10.46 5.50
N PRO A 162 -11.29 10.65 6.68
CA PRO A 162 -10.58 11.07 7.89
C PRO A 162 -9.38 10.17 8.23
N GLY A 163 -8.21 10.80 8.35
CA GLY A 163 -6.96 10.12 8.69
C GLY A 163 -6.22 9.50 7.51
N LEU A 164 -6.84 9.33 6.34
CA LEU A 164 -6.18 8.71 5.19
C LEU A 164 -5.00 9.55 4.68
N HIS A 165 -5.11 10.88 4.70
CA HIS A 165 -3.99 11.77 4.40
C HIS A 165 -2.76 11.40 5.24
N CYS A 166 -2.91 11.32 6.56
CA CYS A 166 -1.81 11.06 7.49
C CYS A 166 -1.26 9.64 7.31
N ALA A 167 -2.14 8.64 7.21
CA ALA A 167 -1.73 7.25 7.00
C ALA A 167 -0.94 7.07 5.68
N ALA A 168 -1.44 7.66 4.58
CA ALA A 168 -0.77 7.62 3.29
C ALA A 168 0.55 8.40 3.30
N ALA A 169 0.60 9.58 3.95
CA ALA A 169 1.82 10.36 4.06
C ALA A 169 2.92 9.58 4.82
N MET A 170 2.56 8.94 5.94
CA MET A 170 3.47 8.09 6.71
C MET A 170 3.95 6.87 5.91
N ALA A 171 3.05 6.18 5.21
CA ALA A 171 3.41 5.02 4.39
C ALA A 171 4.34 5.38 3.23
N MET A 172 4.08 6.50 2.57
CA MET A 172 4.91 7.02 1.47
C MET A 172 6.26 7.55 1.95
N ALA A 173 6.33 8.00 3.21
CA ALA A 173 7.52 8.55 3.83
C ALA A 173 8.55 7.49 4.25
N GLU A 174 8.13 6.25 4.44
CA GLU A 174 9.03 5.16 4.76
C GLU A 174 9.95 4.86 3.54
N PRO A 175 11.21 4.44 3.74
CA PRO A 175 12.01 3.91 2.63
C PRO A 175 11.38 2.66 2.02
N GLY A 176 11.50 2.48 0.71
CA GLY A 176 11.06 1.27 0.04
C GLY A 176 11.88 0.05 0.43
N ASP A 177 11.21 -1.08 0.63
CA ASP A 177 11.84 -2.38 0.85
C ASP A 177 12.32 -3.01 -0.48
N ASP A 178 11.65 -2.67 -1.59
CA ASP A 178 11.94 -3.16 -2.93
C ASP A 178 11.70 -2.07 -4.01
N SER A 179 12.07 -2.38 -5.26
CA SER A 179 11.89 -1.48 -6.40
C SER A 179 10.43 -1.18 -6.70
N ALA A 180 9.48 -2.07 -6.40
CA ALA A 180 8.06 -1.82 -6.68
C ALA A 180 7.50 -0.72 -5.78
N GLN A 181 7.85 -0.74 -4.49
CA GLN A 181 7.52 0.33 -3.54
C GLN A 181 8.17 1.66 -3.94
N TRP A 182 9.47 1.67 -4.25
CA TRP A 182 10.16 2.91 -4.65
C TRP A 182 9.53 3.52 -5.90
N ASN A 183 9.30 2.73 -6.94
CA ASN A 183 8.71 3.19 -8.19
C ASN A 183 7.29 3.71 -8.00
N TRP A 184 6.46 3.01 -7.21
CA TRP A 184 5.12 3.49 -6.89
C TRP A 184 5.13 4.82 -6.14
N ARG A 185 5.95 4.94 -5.09
CA ARG A 185 6.07 6.17 -4.29
C ARG A 185 6.57 7.33 -5.15
N ALA A 186 7.60 7.10 -5.98
CA ALA A 186 8.14 8.10 -6.90
C ALA A 186 7.08 8.60 -7.89
N GLU A 187 6.31 7.69 -8.51
CA GLU A 187 5.21 8.04 -9.41
C GLU A 187 4.15 8.89 -8.72
N VAL A 188 3.65 8.44 -7.57
CA VAL A 188 2.61 9.12 -6.80
C VAL A 188 3.06 10.53 -6.42
N LEU A 189 4.26 10.68 -5.87
CA LEU A 189 4.79 11.98 -5.47
C LEU A 189 5.02 12.88 -6.68
N GLY A 190 5.46 12.33 -7.81
CA GLY A 190 5.58 13.05 -9.08
C GLY A 190 4.24 13.58 -9.60
N VAL A 191 3.17 12.79 -9.51
CA VAL A 191 1.80 13.20 -9.89
C VAL A 191 1.24 14.24 -8.91
N LEU A 192 1.30 13.95 -7.60
CA LEU A 192 0.71 14.79 -6.57
C LEU A 192 1.44 16.12 -6.38
N ARG A 193 2.74 16.20 -6.69
CA ARG A 193 3.49 17.47 -6.73
C ARG A 193 2.78 18.55 -7.56
N ARG A 194 2.12 18.16 -8.65
CA ARG A 194 1.40 19.09 -9.54
C ARG A 194 -0.02 19.41 -9.07
N ARG A 195 -0.65 18.52 -8.29
CA ARG A 195 -2.08 18.61 -7.91
C ARG A 195 -2.31 19.03 -6.44
N GLY A 196 -1.34 18.83 -5.56
CA GLY A 196 -1.45 19.06 -4.13
C GLY A 196 -0.09 18.99 -3.44
N MET A 197 0.67 20.09 -3.50
CA MET A 197 2.04 20.17 -2.96
C MET A 197 2.11 19.93 -1.45
N SER A 198 1.07 20.29 -0.68
CA SER A 198 1.06 20.11 0.78
C SER A 198 1.33 18.65 1.17
N PHE A 199 0.60 17.71 0.56
CA PHE A 199 0.78 16.28 0.82
C PHE A 199 2.22 15.82 0.55
N VAL A 200 2.83 16.24 -0.56
CA VAL A 200 4.21 15.88 -0.90
C VAL A 200 5.20 16.43 0.13
N LEU A 201 5.00 17.67 0.60
CA LEU A 201 5.83 18.24 1.66
C LEU A 201 5.63 17.49 2.99
N ASP A 202 4.40 17.10 3.32
CA ASP A 202 4.07 16.34 4.53
C ASP A 202 4.71 14.94 4.50
N VAL A 203 4.81 14.30 3.33
CA VAL A 203 5.56 13.05 3.13
C VAL A 203 7.03 13.24 3.45
N TYR A 204 7.70 14.23 2.84
CA TYR A 204 9.14 14.42 3.07
C TYR A 204 9.46 14.91 4.49
N GLU A 205 8.56 15.68 5.12
CA GLU A 205 8.69 16.01 6.55
C GLU A 205 8.58 14.77 7.43
N SER A 206 7.59 13.91 7.15
CA SER A 206 7.39 12.65 7.87
C SER A 206 8.60 11.72 7.69
N ALA A 207 9.16 11.68 6.48
CA ALA A 207 10.37 10.94 6.17
C ALA A 207 11.53 11.41 7.04
N ARG A 208 11.64 12.71 7.32
CA ARG A 208 12.72 13.26 8.15
C ARG A 208 12.47 12.97 9.61
N ARG A 209 11.26 13.25 10.09
CA ARG A 209 10.91 13.11 11.51
C ARG A 209 10.97 11.66 11.99
N HIS A 210 10.54 10.73 11.14
CA HIS A 210 10.32 9.34 11.55
C HIS A 210 11.29 8.33 10.92
N HIS A 211 11.84 8.62 9.74
CA HIS A 211 12.61 7.65 8.96
C HIS A 211 13.99 8.14 8.52
N ALA A 212 14.50 9.24 9.10
CA ALA A 212 15.77 9.87 8.75
C ALA A 212 16.93 8.87 8.64
N ALA A 213 17.20 8.10 9.69
CA ALA A 213 18.34 7.20 9.73
C ALA A 213 18.31 6.13 8.63
N ARG A 214 17.10 5.64 8.29
CA ARG A 214 16.91 4.61 7.28
C ARG A 214 17.06 5.19 5.87
N HIS A 215 16.55 6.40 5.63
CA HIS A 215 16.82 7.16 4.39
C HIS A 215 18.30 7.50 4.22
N ASP A 216 18.96 8.00 5.26
CA ASP A 216 20.39 8.34 5.23
C ASP A 216 21.27 7.11 4.91
N ALA A 217 20.87 5.92 5.40
CA ALA A 217 21.52 4.66 5.03
C ALA A 217 21.31 4.33 3.54
N GLN A 218 20.07 4.40 3.04
CA GLN A 218 19.77 4.11 1.63
C GLN A 218 20.46 5.08 0.67
N ILE A 219 20.48 6.38 0.99
CA ILE A 219 21.16 7.40 0.19
C ILE A 219 22.67 7.13 0.12
N ARG A 220 23.31 6.78 1.24
CA ARG A 220 24.75 6.43 1.24
C ARG A 220 25.04 5.20 0.39
N THR A 221 24.20 4.16 0.51
CA THR A 221 24.32 2.95 -0.30
C THR A 221 24.15 3.26 -1.80
N ALA A 222 23.10 4.01 -2.17
CA ALA A 222 22.87 4.47 -3.54
C ALA A 222 24.05 5.28 -4.11
N MET A 223 24.62 6.17 -3.31
CA MET A 223 25.81 6.94 -3.70
C MET A 223 27.05 6.05 -3.93
N GLY A 224 27.20 4.97 -3.17
CA GLY A 224 28.25 3.97 -3.41
C GLY A 224 28.10 3.25 -4.75
N PHE A 225 26.85 2.92 -5.14
CA PHE A 225 26.55 2.31 -6.44
C PHE A 225 26.82 3.25 -7.63
N LEU A 226 26.77 4.57 -7.47
CA LEU A 226 27.18 5.50 -8.54
C LEU A 226 28.71 5.57 -8.69
N GLN A 227 29.47 5.24 -7.65
CA GLN A 227 30.94 5.27 -7.67
C GLN A 227 31.56 3.98 -8.19
N GLY A 228 30.85 2.86 -8.14
CA GLY A 228 31.29 1.56 -8.68
C GLY A 228 30.35 1.12 -9.80
N PHE A 229 30.89 0.76 -10.97
CA PHE A 229 30.15 0.40 -12.19
C PHE A 229 29.27 -0.89 -12.11
N THR A 230 28.70 -1.23 -10.96
CA THR A 230 27.87 -2.41 -10.73
C THR A 230 26.46 -2.02 -10.34
N HIS A 231 25.48 -2.40 -11.17
CA HIS A 231 24.03 -2.29 -10.98
C HIS A 231 23.53 -0.92 -10.51
N ARG A 232 23.15 -0.05 -11.48
CA ARG A 232 22.62 1.30 -11.23
C ARG A 232 21.19 1.34 -10.70
N ASP A 233 20.46 0.22 -10.76
CA ASP A 233 19.02 0.18 -10.47
C ASP A 233 18.66 0.60 -9.03
N PRO A 234 19.38 0.18 -7.96
CA PRO A 234 19.08 0.66 -6.61
C PRO A 234 19.34 2.15 -6.42
N ALA A 235 20.34 2.71 -7.10
CA ALA A 235 20.61 4.14 -7.06
C ALA A 235 19.53 4.95 -7.80
N ARG A 236 19.02 4.40 -8.91
CA ARG A 236 17.90 4.95 -9.65
C ARG A 236 16.65 5.02 -8.79
N ASP A 237 16.24 3.93 -8.17
CA ASP A 237 15.01 3.86 -7.38
C ASP A 237 14.98 4.92 -6.27
N VAL A 238 16.10 5.07 -5.55
CA VAL A 238 16.24 6.09 -4.50
C VAL A 238 16.26 7.50 -5.12
N ALA A 239 16.97 7.72 -6.23
CA ALA A 239 17.00 9.02 -6.91
C ALA A 239 15.61 9.43 -7.44
N ASP A 240 14.87 8.51 -8.05
CA ASP A 240 13.54 8.75 -8.60
C ASP A 240 12.54 9.09 -7.48
N TYR A 241 12.65 8.48 -6.29
CA TYR A 241 11.86 8.87 -5.12
C TYR A 241 12.14 10.30 -4.63
N TRP A 242 13.40 10.75 -4.67
CA TRP A 242 13.78 12.09 -4.23
C TRP A 242 13.58 13.17 -5.31
N GLN A 243 13.39 12.79 -6.57
CA GLN A 243 13.21 13.71 -7.69
C GLN A 243 12.04 14.69 -7.48
N PRO A 244 10.83 14.27 -7.05
CA PRO A 244 9.73 15.21 -6.81
C PRO A 244 10.07 16.29 -5.77
N PHE A 245 10.87 15.96 -4.75
CA PHE A 245 11.35 16.94 -3.79
C PHE A 245 12.34 17.93 -4.40
N ALA A 246 13.31 17.44 -5.17
CA ALA A 246 14.28 18.28 -5.87
C ALA A 246 13.57 19.28 -6.81
N ASP A 247 12.56 18.80 -7.54
CA ASP A 247 11.72 19.63 -8.41
C ASP A 247 10.93 20.69 -7.61
N LEU A 248 10.44 20.34 -6.41
CA LEU A 248 9.73 21.28 -5.54
C LEU A 248 10.65 22.39 -5.03
N ILE A 249 11.88 22.05 -4.61
CA ILE A 249 12.86 23.05 -4.18
C ILE A 249 13.19 24.02 -5.31
N ALA A 250 13.38 23.51 -6.52
CA ALA A 250 13.69 24.33 -7.69
C ALA A 250 12.52 25.25 -8.07
N ALA A 251 11.29 24.73 -8.03
CA ALA A 251 10.10 25.49 -8.44
C ALA A 251 9.58 26.45 -7.35
N ARG A 252 9.69 26.10 -6.07
CA ARG A 252 9.07 26.82 -4.93
C ARG A 252 9.96 26.79 -3.68
N PRO A 253 11.14 27.42 -3.72
CA PRO A 253 12.10 27.35 -2.62
C PRO A 253 11.55 27.91 -1.29
N ASP A 254 10.70 28.93 -1.32
CA ASP A 254 10.16 29.56 -0.11
C ASP A 254 9.19 28.65 0.64
N SER A 255 8.41 27.82 -0.07
CA SER A 255 7.52 26.84 0.55
C SER A 255 8.29 25.75 1.31
N VAL A 256 9.49 25.40 0.85
CA VAL A 256 10.37 24.45 1.55
C VAL A 256 11.09 25.12 2.71
N ARG A 257 11.60 26.35 2.53
CA ARG A 257 12.27 27.12 3.61
C ARG A 257 11.37 27.38 4.80
N ALA A 258 10.06 27.55 4.57
CA ALA A 258 9.07 27.71 5.63
C ALA A 258 8.90 26.47 6.52
N ARG A 259 9.51 25.33 6.16
CA ARG A 259 9.40 24.03 6.84
C ARG A 259 10.80 23.55 7.27
N PRO A 260 11.29 23.93 8.47
CA PRO A 260 12.67 23.68 8.89
C PRO A 260 13.11 22.21 8.86
N ASP A 261 12.17 21.29 9.11
CA ASP A 261 12.45 19.85 9.08
C ASP A 261 12.86 19.35 7.68
N LEU A 262 12.57 20.09 6.60
CA LEU A 262 12.94 19.71 5.24
C LEU A 262 14.38 20.07 4.84
N LEU A 263 15.12 20.81 5.67
CA LEU A 263 16.47 21.29 5.33
C LEU A 263 17.56 20.19 5.41
N GLY A 264 17.24 19.01 5.94
CA GLY A 264 18.20 17.93 6.21
C GLY A 264 18.61 17.08 5.01
N TYR A 265 18.06 17.29 3.82
CA TYR A 265 18.18 16.33 2.69
C TYR A 265 19.21 16.70 1.62
N ARG A 266 20.28 17.39 2.00
CA ARG A 266 21.30 17.84 1.04
C ARG A 266 21.94 16.68 0.27
N ASP A 267 22.18 15.55 0.92
CA ASP A 267 22.79 14.36 0.29
C ASP A 267 21.83 13.67 -0.68
N ALA A 268 20.53 13.64 -0.38
CA ALA A 268 19.51 13.15 -1.30
C ALA A 268 19.47 13.99 -2.60
N LEU A 269 19.53 15.32 -2.47
CA LEU A 269 19.55 16.22 -3.63
C LEU A 269 20.83 16.08 -4.45
N ASN A 270 21.96 15.84 -3.79
CA ASN A 270 23.22 15.54 -4.47
C ASN A 270 23.15 14.22 -5.24
N LEU A 271 22.54 13.18 -4.65
CA LEU A 271 22.30 11.89 -5.31
C LEU A 271 21.47 12.08 -6.59
N VAL A 272 20.32 12.77 -6.50
CA VAL A 272 19.47 13.07 -7.67
C VAL A 272 20.28 13.76 -8.77
N ARG A 273 21.02 14.82 -8.41
CA ARG A 273 21.83 15.56 -9.38
C ARG A 273 22.88 14.69 -10.06
N ARG A 274 23.61 13.86 -9.31
CA ARG A 274 24.65 12.97 -9.86
C ARG A 274 24.03 11.93 -10.80
N TYR A 275 22.96 11.28 -10.36
CA TYR A 275 22.26 10.29 -11.16
C TYR A 275 21.84 10.85 -12.54
N ARG A 276 21.23 12.04 -12.57
CA ARG A 276 20.80 12.69 -13.82
C ARG A 276 21.96 13.09 -14.73
N LEU A 277 23.10 13.52 -14.15
CA LEU A 277 24.29 13.83 -14.95
C LEU A 277 24.87 12.58 -15.61
N GLU A 278 24.83 11.44 -14.94
CA GLU A 278 25.30 10.16 -15.47
C GLU A 278 24.34 9.55 -16.50
N GLU A 279 23.02 9.68 -16.31
CA GLU A 279 22.02 9.32 -17.33
C GLU A 279 22.26 10.10 -18.63
N ALA A 280 22.44 11.43 -18.53
CA ALA A 280 22.66 12.28 -19.70
C ALA A 280 23.96 11.97 -20.49
N GLN A 281 24.90 11.26 -19.87
CA GLN A 281 26.18 10.85 -20.47
C GLN A 281 26.15 9.43 -21.04
N THR A 282 25.07 8.68 -20.84
CA THR A 282 24.90 7.31 -21.35
C THR A 282 24.07 7.40 -22.65
N PRO A 283 24.67 7.22 -23.84
CA PRO A 283 24.00 7.38 -25.14
C PRO A 283 22.97 6.29 -25.45
#